data_AF-A0A847E8L6-F1
#
_entry.id   AF-A0A847E8L6-F1
#
_cell.length_a   1.000
_cell.length_b   1.000
_cell.length_c   1.000
_cell.angle_alpha   90.00
_cell.angle_beta   90.00
_cell.angle_gamma   90.00
#
_symmetry.space_group_name_H-M   'P 1'
#
loop_
_entity.id
_entity.type
_entity.pdbx_description
1 polymer ?
#
loop_
_entity_poly.entity_id
_entity_poly.type
_entity_poly.pdbx_seq_one_letter_code
_entity_poly.pdbx_strand_id
1 'polypeptide(L)'
;MFFKETRREIHKALIRDREENVRFNEMIIESYQKMEKLYRSYPGRAEREKADEYRKMVSQWKSNLASARGRLAQAKREYDEMYRDKQSLPLIQSGIFEET
;
A
#
# COMPACT_ATOMS: atom_id res chain seq x y z
N MET A 1 11.08 22.26 19.52
CA MET A 1 11.49 21.05 18.78
C MET A 1 10.49 19.90 18.93
N PHE A 2 9.92 19.69 20.13
CA PHE A 2 8.98 18.61 20.46
C PHE A 2 7.82 18.36 19.47
N PHE A 3 7.06 19.40 19.09
CA PHE A 3 5.89 19.25 18.21
C PHE A 3 6.19 18.70 16.80
N LYS A 4 7.40 18.95 16.25
CA LYS A 4 7.78 18.43 14.93
C LYS A 4 8.09 16.94 14.98
N GLU A 5 8.76 16.48 16.03
CA GLU A 5 9.04 15.06 16.27
C GLU A 5 7.75 14.28 16.53
N THR A 6 6.85 14.80 17.38
CA THR A 6 5.54 14.17 17.62
C THR A 6 4.75 14.02 16.31
N ARG A 7 4.72 15.04 15.46
CA ARG A 7 4.02 14.99 14.17
C ARG A 7 4.61 13.94 13.22
N ARG A 8 5.94 13.82 13.20
CA ARG A 8 6.66 12.82 12.39
C ARG A 8 6.31 11.40 12.83
N GLU A 9 6.27 11.15 14.13
CA GLU A 9 5.90 9.83 14.66
C GLU A 9 4.43 9.47 14.40
N ILE A 10 3.52 10.46 14.46
CA ILE A 10 2.11 10.26 14.06
C ILE A 10 2.01 9.83 12.59
N HIS A 11 2.76 10.45 11.67
CA HIS A 11 2.74 10.07 10.26
C HIS A 11 3.33 8.68 10.02
N LYS A 12 4.41 8.32 10.72
CA LYS A 12 4.95 6.95 10.67
C LYS A 12 3.93 5.92 11.18
N ALA A 13 3.21 6.24 12.27
CA ALA A 13 2.16 5.38 12.78
C ALA A 13 1.02 5.19 11.77
N LEU A 14 0.59 6.27 11.10
CA LEU A 14 -0.38 6.20 10.02
C LEU A 14 0.10 5.31 8.87
N ILE A 15 1.36 5.44 8.44
CA ILE A 15 1.92 4.58 7.39
C ILE A 15 1.87 3.10 7.81
N ARG A 16 2.28 2.77 9.05
CA ARG A 16 2.21 1.40 9.57
C ARG A 16 0.79 0.83 9.56
N ASP A 17 -0.20 1.62 9.98
CA ASP A 17 -1.61 1.25 9.93
C ASP A 17 -2.07 0.97 8.48
N ARG A 18 -1.67 1.83 7.52
CA ARG A 18 -1.98 1.60 6.10
C ARG A 18 -1.30 0.34 5.55
N GLU A 19 -0.08 0.03 5.96
CA GLU A 19 0.62 -1.20 5.57
C GLU A 19 -0.08 -2.44 6.14
N GLU A 20 -0.54 -2.37 7.38
CA GLU A 20 -1.33 -3.44 7.99
C GLU A 20 -2.68 -3.63 7.28
N ASN A 21 -3.35 -2.53 6.91
CA ASN A 21 -4.57 -2.60 6.12
C ASN A 21 -4.35 -3.30 4.77
N VAL A 22 -3.23 -3.03 4.09
CA VAL A 22 -2.86 -3.72 2.85
C VAL A 22 -2.67 -5.23 3.09
N ARG A 23 -1.89 -5.60 4.11
CA ARG A 23 -1.67 -7.02 4.48
C ARG A 23 -2.97 -7.73 4.81
N PHE A 24 -3.88 -7.07 5.52
CA PHE A 24 -5.19 -7.62 5.86
C PHE A 24 -6.03 -7.91 4.61
N ASN A 25 -6.07 -6.98 3.65
CA ASN A 25 -6.77 -7.20 2.38
C ASN A 25 -6.16 -8.38 1.60
N GLU A 26 -4.83 -8.49 1.56
CA GLU A 26 -4.13 -9.62 0.91
C GLU A 26 -4.49 -10.97 1.55
N MET A 27 -4.50 -11.03 2.88
CA MET A 27 -4.90 -12.23 3.64
C MET A 27 -6.35 -12.64 3.35
N ILE A 28 -7.28 -11.69 3.31
CA ILE A 28 -8.70 -11.98 3.01
C ILE A 28 -8.83 -12.53 1.58
N ILE A 29 -8.15 -11.92 0.60
CA ILE A 29 -8.14 -12.40 -0.78
C ILE A 29 -7.65 -13.84 -0.85
N GLU A 30 -6.53 -14.14 -0.21
CA GLU A 30 -5.96 -15.49 -0.18
C GLU A 30 -6.93 -16.50 0.43
N SER A 31 -7.59 -16.14 1.53
CA SER A 31 -8.61 -16.99 2.18
C SER A 31 -9.77 -17.30 1.24
N TYR A 32 -10.34 -16.30 0.57
CA TYR A 32 -11.42 -16.53 -0.38
C TYR A 32 -10.97 -17.30 -1.63
N GLN A 33 -9.74 -17.12 -2.09
CA GLN A 33 -9.18 -17.94 -3.19
C GLN A 33 -9.04 -19.41 -2.78
N LYS A 34 -8.61 -19.68 -1.54
CA LYS A 34 -8.57 -21.05 -1.00
C LYS A 34 -9.97 -21.66 -0.94
N MET A 35 -10.97 -20.90 -0.49
CA MET A 35 -12.36 -21.36 -0.46
C MET A 35 -12.94 -21.57 -1.86
N GLU A 36 -12.71 -20.66 -2.81
CA GLU A 36 -13.15 -20.82 -4.21
C GLU A 36 -12.60 -22.11 -4.82
N LYS A 37 -11.29 -22.36 -4.65
CA LYS A 37 -10.64 -23.58 -5.14
C LYS A 37 -11.20 -24.84 -4.49
N LEU A 38 -11.42 -24.82 -3.18
CA LEU A 38 -12.00 -25.94 -2.44
C LEU A 38 -13.41 -26.26 -2.95
N TYR A 39 -14.29 -25.27 -2.99
CA TYR A 39 -15.68 -25.48 -3.37
C TYR A 39 -15.85 -25.88 -4.84
N ARG A 40 -14.99 -25.36 -5.72
CA ARG A 40 -14.96 -25.74 -7.14
C ARG A 40 -14.53 -27.19 -7.37
N SER A 41 -13.84 -27.82 -6.41
CA SER A 41 -13.42 -29.22 -6.54
C SER A 41 -14.56 -30.23 -6.34
N TYR A 42 -15.68 -29.80 -5.76
CA TYR A 42 -16.85 -30.66 -5.55
C TYR A 42 -17.80 -30.64 -6.77
N PRO A 43 -18.44 -31.76 -7.11
CA PRO A 43 -19.28 -31.88 -8.31
C PRO A 43 -20.68 -31.27 -8.13
N GLY A 44 -21.09 -30.94 -6.90
CA GLY A 44 -22.44 -30.49 -6.61
C GLY A 44 -22.74 -29.07 -7.13
N ARG A 45 -24.03 -28.80 -7.34
CA ARG A 45 -24.49 -27.50 -7.84
C ARG A 45 -24.34 -26.41 -6.78
N ALA A 46 -24.71 -26.72 -5.53
CA ALA A 46 -24.62 -25.77 -4.42
C ALA A 46 -23.17 -25.34 -4.14
N GLU A 47 -22.22 -26.28 -4.28
CA GLU A 47 -20.80 -26.01 -4.10
C GLU A 47 -20.25 -25.13 -5.23
N ARG A 48 -20.71 -25.33 -6.47
CA ARG A 48 -20.37 -24.44 -7.60
C ARG A 48 -20.91 -23.03 -7.39
N GLU A 49 -22.14 -22.88 -6.92
CA GLU A 49 -22.73 -21.59 -6.59
C GLU A 49 -21.91 -20.86 -5.50
N LYS A 50 -21.51 -21.58 -4.43
CA LYS A 50 -20.59 -21.04 -3.41
C LYS A 50 -19.22 -20.64 -3.97
N ALA A 51 -18.64 -21.44 -4.88
CA ALA A 51 -17.38 -21.09 -5.52
C ALA A 51 -17.48 -19.78 -6.31
N ASP A 52 -18.60 -19.56 -7.01
CA ASP A 52 -18.85 -18.32 -7.73
C ASP A 52 -19.09 -17.12 -6.78
N GLU A 53 -19.71 -17.33 -5.62
CA GLU A 53 -19.79 -16.32 -4.55
C GLU A 53 -18.41 -15.92 -4.05
N TYR A 54 -17.54 -16.89 -3.72
CA TYR A 54 -16.17 -16.60 -3.32
C TYR A 54 -15.38 -15.88 -4.42
N ARG A 55 -15.59 -16.22 -5.70
CA ARG A 55 -14.98 -15.49 -6.82
C ARG A 55 -15.42 -14.02 -6.85
N LYS A 56 -16.70 -13.73 -6.61
CA LYS A 56 -17.20 -12.35 -6.50
C LYS A 56 -16.55 -11.61 -5.34
N MET A 57 -16.43 -12.26 -4.18
CA MET A 57 -15.74 -11.70 -3.01
C MET A 57 -14.27 -11.38 -3.31
N VAL A 58 -13.53 -12.29 -3.97
CA VAL A 58 -12.15 -12.04 -4.40
C VAL A 58 -12.06 -10.79 -5.27
N SER A 59 -12.99 -10.60 -6.22
CA SER A 59 -13.02 -9.42 -7.08
C SER A 59 -13.22 -8.12 -6.27
N GLN A 60 -14.19 -8.12 -5.34
CA GLN A 60 -14.44 -6.98 -4.47
C GLN A 60 -13.23 -6.64 -3.60
N TRP A 61 -12.62 -7.64 -2.97
CA TRP A 61 -11.45 -7.44 -2.11
C TRP A 61 -10.21 -7.01 -2.89
N LYS A 62 -10.05 -7.40 -4.16
CA LYS A 62 -9.02 -6.84 -5.04
C LYS A 62 -9.22 -5.34 -5.29
N SER A 63 -10.46 -4.88 -5.46
CA SER A 63 -10.77 -3.45 -5.56
C SER A 63 -10.43 -2.71 -4.26
N ASN A 64 -10.76 -3.30 -3.10
CA ASN A 64 -10.40 -2.77 -1.79
C ASN A 64 -8.88 -2.69 -1.60
N LEU A 65 -8.14 -3.73 -2.02
CA LEU A 65 -6.68 -3.77 -1.98
C LEU A 65 -6.07 -2.66 -2.85
N ALA A 66 -6.59 -2.43 -4.06
CA ALA A 66 -6.13 -1.35 -4.92
C ALA A 66 -6.30 0.01 -4.23
N SER A 67 -7.46 0.24 -3.61
CA SER A 67 -7.75 1.45 -2.83
C SER A 67 -6.83 1.59 -1.61
N ALA A 68 -6.56 0.50 -0.89
CA ALA A 68 -5.67 0.48 0.26
C ALA A 68 -4.22 0.81 -0.13
N ARG A 69 -3.74 0.22 -1.23
CA ARG A 69 -2.42 0.52 -1.80
C ARG A 69 -2.31 1.97 -2.25
N GLY A 70 -3.36 2.52 -2.85
CA GLY A 70 -3.43 3.94 -3.20
C GLY A 70 -3.27 4.86 -1.99
N ARG A 71 -4.02 4.58 -0.90
CA ARG A 71 -3.91 5.34 0.37
C ARG A 71 -2.53 5.21 1.02
N LEU A 72 -1.94 4.02 0.99
CA LEU A 72 -0.58 3.81 1.49
C LEU A 72 0.46 4.61 0.69
N ALA A 73 0.38 4.56 -0.64
CA ALA A 73 1.28 5.30 -1.51
C ALA A 73 1.14 6.81 -1.33
N GLN A 74 -0.09 7.30 -1.13
CA GLN A 74 -0.33 8.71 -0.79
C GLN A 74 0.32 9.08 0.56
N ALA A 75 0.05 8.32 1.63
CA ALA A 75 0.62 8.60 2.95
C ALA A 75 2.16 8.58 2.96
N LYS A 76 2.78 7.68 2.19
CA LYS A 76 4.24 7.64 2.02
C LYS A 76 4.77 8.89 1.29
N ARG A 77 4.12 9.30 0.19
CA ARG A 77 4.50 10.53 -0.53
C ARG A 77 4.36 11.77 0.34
N GLU A 78 3.25 11.92 1.07
CA GLU A 78 3.04 13.05 1.99
C GLU A 78 4.10 13.08 3.09
N TYR A 79 4.47 11.92 3.66
CA TYR A 79 5.57 11.82 4.62
C TYR A 79 6.90 12.26 4.00
N ASP A 80 7.23 11.78 2.80
CA ASP A 80 8.46 12.17 2.13
C ASP A 80 8.47 13.67 1.81
N GLU A 81 7.38 14.25 1.29
CA GLU A 81 7.30 15.69 1.01
C GLU A 81 7.46 16.56 2.26
N MET A 82 6.93 16.12 3.41
CA MET A 82 6.99 16.87 4.66
C MET A 82 8.32 16.75 5.41
N TYR A 83 9.00 15.60 5.30
CA TYR A 83 10.14 15.27 6.14
C TYR A 83 11.41 14.88 5.37
N ARG A 84 11.39 14.90 4.04
CA ARG A 84 12.61 14.84 3.23
C ARG A 84 13.33 16.16 3.41
N ASP A 85 14.45 16.10 4.10
CA ASP A 85 15.38 17.22 4.13
C ASP A 85 15.71 17.59 2.67
N LYS A 86 15.55 18.87 2.33
CA LYS A 86 16.25 19.47 1.20
C LYS A 86 17.74 19.43 1.53
N GLN A 87 18.36 18.25 1.52
CA GLN A 87 19.80 18.15 1.42
C GLN A 87 20.16 18.78 0.08
N SER A 88 20.55 20.05 0.17
CA SER A 88 21.38 20.80 -0.77
C SER A 88 21.49 20.16 -2.16
N LEU A 89 20.80 20.75 -3.14
CA LEU A 89 21.38 20.77 -4.48
C LEU A 89 22.84 21.22 -4.30
N PRO A 90 23.85 20.44 -4.73
CA PRO A 90 25.17 21.00 -4.84
C PRO A 90 25.02 22.19 -5.78
N LEU A 91 25.24 23.40 -5.28
CA LEU A 91 25.65 24.50 -6.14
C LEU A 91 26.90 23.98 -6.83
N ILE A 92 26.75 23.53 -8.07
CA ILE A 92 27.87 23.30 -8.96
C ILE A 92 28.54 24.67 -9.01
N GLN A 93 29.62 24.83 -8.23
CA GLN A 93 30.60 25.87 -8.47
C GLN A 93 31.09 25.58 -9.88
N SER A 94 30.51 26.29 -10.85
CA SER A 94 31.07 26.43 -12.18
C SER A 94 32.42 27.07 -11.98
N GLY A 95 33.44 26.22 -11.86
CA GLY A 95 34.81 26.58 -12.15
C GLY A 95 34.83 27.09 -13.58
N ILE A 96 35.00 28.40 -13.72
CA ILE A 96 35.59 28.96 -14.92
C ILE A 96 37.04 29.23 -14.53
N PHE A 97 37.84 28.18 -14.64
CA PHE A 97 39.19 28.35 -15.16
C PHE A 97 39.02 28.56 -16.66
N GLU A 98 39.24 29.78 -17.14
CA GLU A 98 39.84 29.95 -18.45
C GLU A 98 41.01 30.90 -18.30
N GLU A 99 42.17 30.36 -18.62
CA GLU A 99 43.41 31.07 -18.89
C GLU A 99 43.16 32.12 -19.97
N THR A 100 43.65 33.34 -19.75
CA THR A 100 44.44 34.10 -20.74
C THR A 100 45.12 35.28 -20.07
#